data_AF-A0A5C7GXU4-F1
#
_entry.id   AF-A0A5C7GXU4-F1
#
_cell.length_a   1.000
_cell.length_b   1.000
_cell.length_c   1.000
_cell.angle_alpha   90.00
_cell.angle_beta   90.00
_cell.angle_gamma   90.00
#
_symmetry.space_group_name_H-M   'P 1'
#
loop_
_entity.id
_entity.type
_entity.pdbx_description
1 polymer ?
#
loop_
_entity_poly.entity_id
_entity_poly.type
_entity_poly.pdbx_seq_one_letter_code
_entity_poly.pdbx_strand_id
1 'polypeptide(L)'
;MFRTADCHECGSRDTSEDGFESTAAVRMQKVYRSYRTRRRLADSAVVAEQLWLPSDENVWRWQALDYARLNRSTVSFFNFSKPETAASRWTRISLNASKACNFQSFIQS
;
A
#
# COMPACT_ATOMS: atom_id res chain seq x y z
N MET A 1 8.68 -16.28 -0.40
CA MET A 1 9.53 -17.39 0.08
C MET A 1 8.82 -18.09 1.23
N PHE A 2 8.14 -19.22 0.97
CA PHE A 2 7.80 -20.17 2.03
C PHE A 2 8.41 -21.50 1.59
N ARG A 3 9.43 -21.93 2.33
CA ARG A 3 10.28 -23.09 2.06
C ARG A 3 9.47 -24.34 2.46
N THR A 4 9.16 -25.22 1.52
CA THR A 4 8.71 -26.60 1.84
C THR A 4 9.95 -27.42 2.15
N ALA A 5 10.02 -28.00 3.33
CA ALA A 5 11.07 -28.94 3.72
C ALA A 5 10.79 -30.30 3.07
N ASP A 6 11.85 -30.95 2.59
CA ASP A 6 11.85 -32.32 2.09
C ASP A 6 11.52 -33.30 3.22
N CYS A 7 10.53 -34.16 3.00
CA CYS A 7 10.28 -35.34 3.83
C CYS A 7 10.68 -36.58 3.04
N HIS A 8 11.62 -37.33 3.59
CA HIS A 8 12.15 -38.59 3.09
C HIS A 8 11.10 -39.71 3.23
N GLU A 9 10.91 -40.49 2.16
CA GLU A 9 9.91 -41.56 2.00
C GLU A 9 9.98 -42.70 3.03
N CYS A 10 8.82 -43.32 3.30
CA CYS A 10 8.71 -44.77 3.51
C CYS A 10 7.26 -45.27 3.29
N GLY A 11 7.08 -46.25 2.39
CA GLY A 11 6.10 -47.33 2.55
C GLY A 11 4.80 -47.26 1.73
N SER A 12 4.73 -48.12 0.71
CA SER A 12 3.65 -48.42 -0.24
C SER A 12 2.23 -48.61 0.34
N ARG A 13 1.23 -47.97 -0.27
CA ARG A 13 -0.19 -48.38 -0.31
C ARG A 13 -0.88 -47.77 -1.55
N ASP A 14 -1.94 -48.40 -2.04
CA ASP A 14 -2.46 -48.39 -3.42
C ASP A 14 -2.67 -47.02 -4.11
N THR A 15 -2.10 -46.90 -5.32
CA THR A 15 -1.87 -45.64 -6.06
C THR A 15 -3.08 -45.08 -6.83
N SER A 16 -4.30 -45.15 -6.29
CA SER A 16 -5.48 -44.57 -6.96
C SER A 16 -6.45 -43.78 -6.05
N GLU A 17 -6.52 -44.04 -4.74
CA GLU A 17 -7.31 -43.22 -3.80
C GLU A 17 -6.52 -42.00 -3.27
N ASP A 18 -5.21 -42.16 -3.04
CA ASP A 18 -4.31 -41.09 -2.57
C ASP A 18 -4.24 -39.89 -3.54
N GLY A 19 -4.38 -40.12 -4.84
CA GLY A 19 -4.38 -39.06 -5.85
C GLY A 19 -5.60 -38.15 -5.75
N PHE A 20 -6.77 -38.71 -5.42
CA PHE A 20 -8.01 -37.96 -5.25
C PHE A 20 -8.05 -37.23 -3.90
N GLU A 21 -7.59 -37.89 -2.83
CA GLU A 21 -7.48 -37.27 -1.50
C GLU A 21 -6.47 -36.12 -1.50
N SER A 22 -5.29 -36.32 -2.09
CA SER A 22 -4.28 -35.27 -2.27
C SER A 22 -4.82 -34.10 -3.11
N THR A 23 -5.52 -34.39 -4.21
CA THR A 23 -6.14 -33.35 -5.05
C THR A 23 -7.24 -32.59 -4.29
N ALA A 24 -8.06 -33.28 -3.50
CA ALA A 24 -9.09 -32.67 -2.67
C ALA A 24 -8.47 -31.79 -1.57
N ALA A 25 -7.43 -32.27 -0.89
CA ALA A 25 -6.70 -31.53 0.13
C ALA A 25 -6.06 -30.26 -0.43
N VAL A 26 -5.42 -30.34 -1.60
CA VAL A 26 -4.83 -29.18 -2.29
C VAL A 26 -5.90 -28.15 -2.68
N ARG A 27 -7.08 -28.59 -3.13
CA ARG A 27 -8.21 -27.70 -3.42
C ARG A 27 -8.68 -26.96 -2.16
N MET A 28 -8.84 -27.67 -1.04
CA MET A 28 -9.20 -27.06 0.24
C MET A 28 -8.15 -26.05 0.71
N GLN A 29 -6.86 -26.38 0.60
CA GLN A 29 -5.77 -25.48 0.95
C GLN A 29 -5.77 -24.21 0.10
N LYS A 30 -6.03 -24.33 -1.21
CA LYS A 30 -6.11 -23.18 -2.13
C LYS A 30 -7.29 -22.27 -1.79
N VAL A 31 -8.46 -22.85 -1.53
CA VAL A 31 -9.66 -22.11 -1.10
C VAL A 31 -9.35 -21.36 0.19
N TYR A 32 -8.78 -22.04 1.19
CA TYR A 32 -8.45 -21.44 2.48
C TYR A 32 -7.38 -20.34 2.40
N ARG A 33 -6.31 -20.54 1.61
CA ARG A 33 -5.30 -19.50 1.35
C ARG A 33 -5.92 -18.25 0.75
N SER A 34 -6.79 -18.41 -0.25
CA SER A 34 -7.48 -17.29 -0.90
C SER A 34 -8.43 -16.57 0.06
N TYR A 35 -9.13 -17.31 0.91
CA TYR A 35 -10.04 -16.77 1.92
C TYR A 35 -9.28 -15.90 2.93
N ARG A 36 -8.13 -16.38 3.45
CA ARG A 36 -7.32 -15.62 4.41
C ARG A 36 -6.85 -14.29 3.85
N THR A 37 -6.43 -14.25 2.59
CA THR A 37 -6.01 -13.00 1.94
C THR A 37 -7.18 -12.02 1.84
N ARG A 38 -8.36 -12.48 1.42
CA ARG A 38 -9.56 -11.63 1.35
C ARG A 38 -9.96 -11.09 2.73
N ARG A 39 -9.86 -11.88 3.79
CA ARG A 39 -10.17 -11.43 5.15
C ARG A 39 -9.20 -10.33 5.61
N ARG A 40 -7.90 -10.52 5.41
CA ARG A 40 -6.87 -9.50 5.72
C ARG A 40 -7.08 -8.20 4.94
N LEU A 41 -7.43 -8.30 3.66
CA LEU A 41 -7.76 -7.12 2.85
C LEU A 41 -9.00 -6.41 3.39
N ALA A 42 -10.06 -7.16 3.72
CA ALA A 42 -11.27 -6.59 4.31
C ALA A 42 -10.97 -5.91 5.66
N ASP A 43 -10.19 -6.54 6.53
CA ASP A 43 -9.80 -5.96 7.82
C ASP A 43 -8.96 -4.68 7.62
N SER A 44 -8.03 -4.68 6.66
CA SER A 44 -7.27 -3.47 6.31
C SER A 44 -8.13 -2.37 5.69
N ALA A 45 -9.16 -2.72 4.92
CA ALA A 45 -10.10 -1.77 4.31
C ALA A 45 -10.99 -1.13 5.37
N VAL A 46 -11.48 -1.89 6.35
CA VAL A 46 -12.26 -1.39 7.48
C VAL A 46 -11.45 -0.43 8.36
N VAL A 47 -10.18 -0.75 8.63
CA VAL A 47 -9.26 0.15 9.36
C VAL A 47 -8.98 1.41 8.53
N ALA A 48 -8.78 1.28 7.22
CA ALA A 48 -8.62 2.42 6.34
C ALA A 48 -9.87 3.31 6.36
N GLU A 49 -11.09 2.77 6.25
CA GLU A 49 -12.33 3.55 6.32
C GLU A 49 -12.50 4.28 7.65
N GLN A 50 -12.22 3.63 8.79
CA GLN A 50 -12.30 4.26 10.11
C GLN A 50 -11.27 5.38 10.32
N LEU A 51 -10.06 5.23 9.75
CA LEU A 51 -9.00 6.24 9.83
C LEU A 51 -9.12 7.33 8.74
N TRP A 52 -9.78 7.04 7.62
CA TRP A 52 -10.00 7.98 6.52
C TRP A 52 -11.24 8.84 6.71
N LEU A 53 -12.23 8.35 7.47
CA LEU A 53 -13.40 9.13 7.86
C LEU A 53 -12.98 10.22 8.86
N PRO A 54 -13.47 11.47 8.69
CA PRO A 54 -13.15 12.56 9.59
C PRO A 54 -13.73 12.28 10.98
N SER A 55 -12.95 11.66 11.87
CA SER A 55 -12.99 11.99 13.28
C SER A 55 -12.11 13.23 13.44
N ASP A 56 -12.65 14.29 14.03
CA ASP A 56 -12.13 15.67 14.09
C ASP A 56 -10.69 15.86 14.63
N GLU A 57 -9.91 14.80 14.87
CA GLU A 57 -8.54 14.86 15.40
C GLU A 57 -7.47 14.17 14.54
N ASN A 58 -7.82 13.54 13.41
CA ASN A 58 -6.84 12.81 12.58
C ASN A 58 -6.12 13.71 11.56
N VAL A 59 -5.11 14.46 12.03
CA VAL A 59 -4.22 15.36 11.23
C VAL A 59 -3.44 14.65 10.11
N TRP A 60 -3.25 13.33 10.23
CA TRP A 60 -2.39 12.54 9.35
C TRP A 60 -2.80 12.52 7.87
N ARG A 61 -4.11 12.63 7.57
CA ARG A 61 -4.62 12.56 6.19
C ARG A 61 -4.19 13.77 5.36
N TRP A 62 -4.36 14.98 5.90
CA TRP A 62 -3.97 16.21 5.20
C TRP A 62 -2.45 16.27 5.02
N GLN A 63 -1.70 15.86 6.04
CA GLN A 63 -0.24 15.79 5.96
C GLN A 63 0.25 14.77 4.92
N ALA A 64 -0.41 13.62 4.77
CA ALA A 64 -0.08 12.63 3.74
C ALA A 64 -0.41 13.11 2.32
N LEU A 65 -1.54 13.79 2.13
CA LEU A 65 -1.93 14.39 0.84
C LEU A 65 -1.00 15.54 0.46
N ASP A 66 -0.66 16.41 1.42
CA ASP A 66 0.29 17.50 1.19
C ASP A 66 1.69 16.97 0.91
N TYR A 67 2.12 15.91 1.60
CA TYR A 67 3.39 15.24 1.29
C TYR A 67 3.39 14.65 -0.12
N ALA A 68 2.34 13.96 -0.54
CA ALA A 68 2.24 13.39 -1.89
C ALA A 68 2.21 14.50 -2.97
N ARG A 69 1.47 15.59 -2.72
CA ARG A 69 1.40 16.76 -3.60
C ARG A 69 2.77 17.45 -3.72
N LEU A 70 3.46 17.63 -2.60
CA LEU A 70 4.80 18.21 -2.55
C LEU A 70 5.79 17.32 -3.29
N ASN A 71 5.81 16.02 -2.98
CA ASN A 71 6.70 15.04 -3.60
C ASN A 71 6.50 14.95 -5.12
N ARG A 72 5.26 15.00 -5.61
CA ARG A 72 4.98 15.02 -7.05
C ARG A 72 5.56 16.26 -7.74
N SER A 73 5.55 17.41 -7.06
CA SER A 73 6.13 18.65 -7.60
C SER A 73 7.66 18.68 -7.52
N THR A 74 8.27 17.92 -6.61
CA THR A 74 9.73 17.84 -6.42
C THR A 74 10.38 16.67 -7.15
N VAL A 75 9.68 15.59 -7.49
CA VAL A 75 10.28 14.53 -8.32
C VAL A 75 10.45 15.00 -9.77
N SER A 76 9.57 15.88 -10.25
CA SER A 76 9.74 16.55 -11.55
C SER A 76 10.96 17.50 -11.61
N PHE A 77 11.51 17.91 -10.46
CA PHE A 77 12.68 18.80 -10.34
C PHE A 77 13.99 18.11 -10.72
N PHE A 78 14.06 16.78 -10.64
CA PHE A 78 15.25 15.99 -10.99
C PHE A 78 15.19 15.40 -12.41
N ASN A 79 14.25 15.83 -13.25
CA ASN A 79 14.26 15.46 -14.66
C ASN A 79 15.42 16.14 -15.39
N PHE A 80 16.59 15.51 -15.38
CA PHE A 80 17.78 15.93 -16.12
C PHE A 80 17.53 16.08 -17.64
N SER A 81 16.46 15.47 -18.16
CA SER A 81 16.03 15.60 -19.55
C SER A 81 15.53 17.02 -19.91
N LYS A 82 15.05 17.80 -18.93
CA LYS A 82 14.59 19.19 -19.13
C LYS A 82 15.11 20.09 -18.00
N PRO A 83 16.35 20.61 -18.09
CA PRO A 83 16.90 21.47 -17.06
C PRO A 83 16.13 22.78 -16.96
N GLU A 84 15.54 23.06 -15.80
CA GLU A 84 14.91 24.34 -15.49
C GLU A 84 15.94 25.36 -14.99
N THR A 85 15.76 26.64 -15.35
CA THR A 85 16.59 27.75 -14.88
C THR A 85 16.51 27.92 -13.37
N ALA A 86 17.61 28.33 -12.73
CA ALA A 86 17.68 28.53 -11.27
C ALA A 86 16.59 29.48 -10.72
N ALA A 87 16.22 30.52 -11.48
CA ALA A 87 15.13 31.43 -11.12
C ALA A 87 13.77 30.72 -11.05
N SER A 88 13.44 29.88 -12.04
CA SER A 88 12.19 29.08 -12.06
C SER A 88 12.12 28.12 -10.87
N ARG A 89 13.27 27.51 -10.52
CA ARG A 89 13.39 26.63 -9.35
C ARG A 89 13.09 27.38 -8.06
N TRP A 90 13.65 28.58 -7.89
CA TRP A 90 13.38 29.42 -6.72
C TRP A 90 11.92 29.85 -6.62
N THR A 91 11.30 30.30 -7.72
CA THR A 91 9.89 30.68 -7.73
C THR A 91 8.97 29.53 -7.33
N ARG A 92 9.23 28.29 -7.81
CA ARG A 92 8.43 27.11 -7.44
C ARG A 92 8.59 26.71 -5.98
N ILE A 93 9.82 26.75 -5.44
CA ILE A 93 10.07 26.44 -4.03
C ILE A 93 9.36 27.46 -3.12
N SER A 94 9.43 28.75 -3.45
CA SER A 94 8.72 29.80 -2.72
C SER A 94 7.20 29.62 -2.77
N LEU A 95 6.66 29.20 -3.92
CA LEU A 95 5.23 28.90 -4.09
C LEU A 95 4.80 27.65 -3.31
N ASN A 96 5.65 26.64 -3.21
CA ASN A 96 5.37 25.44 -2.42
C ASN A 96 5.44 25.73 -0.92
N ALA A 97 6.41 26.56 -0.48
CA ALA A 97 6.51 27.03 0.89
C ALA A 97 5.28 27.86 1.28
N SER A 98 4.81 28.76 0.41
CA SER A 98 3.60 29.53 0.70
C SER A 98 2.35 28.65 0.79
N LYS A 99 2.21 27.61 -0.05
CA LYS A 99 1.11 26.63 0.06
C LYS A 99 1.13 25.85 1.38
N ALA A 100 2.32 25.50 1.88
CA ALA A 100 2.46 24.85 3.18
C ALA A 100 2.11 25.80 4.34
N CYS A 101 2.39 27.09 4.21
CA CYS A 101 2.03 28.10 5.22
C CYS A 101 0.56 28.56 5.15
N ASN A 102 -0.08 28.50 3.99
CA ASN A 102 -1.46 28.97 3.78
C ASN A 102 -2.55 28.04 4.32
N PHE A 103 -2.20 26.85 4.84
CA PHE A 103 -3.19 25.99 5.52
C PHE A 103 -3.59 26.51 6.91
N GLN A 104 -2.86 27.46 7.49
CA GLN A 104 -3.14 28.00 8.83
C GLN A 104 -4.16 29.17 8.83
N SER A 105 -4.57 29.71 7.68
CA SER A 105 -5.40 30.92 7.61
C SER A 105 -6.88 30.71 7.26
N PHE A 106 -7.35 29.46 7.13
CA PHE A 106 -8.76 29.17 6.76
C PHE A 106 -9.64 28.63 7.91
N ILE A 107 -9.15 28.57 9.14
CA ILE A 107 -9.93 28.13 10.33
C ILE A 107 -10.28 29.32 11.24
N GLN A 108 -10.64 30.49 10.69
CA GLN A 108 -11.07 31.63 11.52
C GLN A 108 -11.91 32.72 10.81
N SER A 109 -12.78 32.39 9.85
CA SER A 109 -13.79 33.34 9.34
C SER A 109 -15.13 32.70 9.08
#